data_AF-A0A2D7PFT7-F1
#
_entry.id   AF-A0A2D7PFT7-F1
#
_cell.length_a   1.000
_cell.length_b   1.000
_cell.length_c   1.000
_cell.angle_alpha   90.00
_cell.angle_beta   90.00
_cell.angle_gamma   90.00
#
_symmetry.space_group_name_H-M   'P 1'
#
loop_
_entity.id
_entity.type
_entity.pdbx_description
1 polymer ?
#
loop_
_entity_poly.entity_id
_entity_poly.type
_entity_poly.pdbx_seq_one_letter_code
_entity_poly.pdbx_strand_id
1 'polypeptide(L)'
;MTRKKDPKVGTGKKPKGSSRRLYTDENPKDTVSIKYATPTDARKTVAKVKNINKPYARKIQILTVLEQRAKVAGKNEQAQIAKKGKEAIRRKHNRT
;
A
#
# COMPACT_ATOMS: atom_id res chain seq x y z
N MET A 1 -0.32 31.78 29.09
CA MET A 1 -0.07 30.35 28.80
C MET A 1 0.63 30.22 27.45
N THR A 2 1.87 29.74 27.44
CA THR A 2 2.62 29.46 26.20
C THR A 2 1.87 28.40 25.39
N ARG A 3 1.42 28.76 24.18
CA ARG A 3 0.72 27.80 23.29
C ARG A 3 1.71 26.70 22.92
N LYS A 4 1.39 25.44 23.23
CA LYS A 4 2.21 24.30 22.82
C LYS A 4 2.32 24.31 21.29
N LYS A 5 3.54 24.15 20.78
CA LYS A 5 3.80 24.05 19.34
C LYS A 5 2.98 22.91 18.74
N ASP A 6 2.42 23.12 17.54
CA ASP A 6 1.69 22.07 16.83
C ASP A 6 2.60 20.83 16.65
N PRO A 7 2.07 19.62 16.81
CA PRO A 7 2.86 18.40 16.63
C PRO A 7 3.33 18.30 15.18
N LYS A 8 4.59 17.88 14.98
CA LYS A 8 5.21 17.77 13.65
C LYS A 8 4.59 16.66 12.79
N VAL A 9 3.96 15.68 13.43
CA VAL A 9 3.22 14.58 12.81
C VAL A 9 1.79 14.62 13.31
N GLY A 10 0.83 14.12 12.52
CA GLY A 10 -0.56 14.07 12.98
C GLY A 10 -0.69 13.19 14.21
N THR A 11 -1.63 13.55 15.08
CA THR A 11 -1.80 12.88 16.39
C THR A 11 -3.15 12.19 16.51
N GLY A 12 -3.95 12.22 15.43
CA GLY A 12 -5.33 11.72 15.40
C GLY A 12 -6.27 12.47 16.36
N LYS A 13 -5.79 13.48 17.09
CA LYS A 13 -6.52 14.27 18.09
C LYS A 13 -6.25 15.75 17.85
N LYS A 14 -7.26 16.61 18.06
CA LYS A 14 -7.07 18.06 17.96
C LYS A 14 -6.21 18.53 19.15
N PRO A 15 -5.03 19.14 18.93
CA PRO A 15 -4.24 19.69 20.04
C PRO A 15 -5.02 20.80 20.76
N LYS A 16 -5.03 20.79 22.09
CA LYS A 16 -5.65 21.87 22.88
C LYS A 16 -4.95 23.20 22.55
N GLY A 17 -5.72 24.18 22.08
CA GLY A 17 -5.21 25.50 21.68
C GLY A 17 -4.76 25.63 20.23
N SER A 18 -4.94 24.60 19.39
CA SER A 18 -4.71 24.66 17.94
C SER A 18 -6.02 24.80 17.17
N SER A 19 -6.05 25.63 16.12
CA SER A 19 -7.19 25.71 15.20
C SER A 19 -7.27 24.51 14.25
N ARG A 20 -6.15 23.80 14.02
CA ARG A 20 -6.06 22.71 13.04
C ARG A 20 -6.34 21.35 13.68
N ARG A 21 -7.16 20.52 13.03
CA ARG A 21 -7.17 19.08 13.26
C ARG A 21 -6.04 18.47 12.42
N LEU A 22 -4.90 18.17 13.05
CA LEU A 22 -3.85 17.37 12.42
C LEU A 22 -4.30 15.90 12.44
N TYR A 23 -5.13 15.52 11.47
CA TYR A 23 -5.47 14.12 11.24
C TYR A 23 -4.21 13.39 10.78
N THR A 24 -3.78 12.39 11.55
CA THR A 24 -3.10 11.24 10.95
C THR A 24 -4.19 10.29 10.53
N ASP A 25 -4.57 10.33 9.26
CA ASP A 25 -5.16 9.13 8.63
C ASP A 25 -4.09 8.08 8.36
N GLU A 26 -2.81 8.45 8.43
CA GLU A 26 -1.73 7.52 8.16
C GLU A 26 -1.40 6.71 9.41
N ASN A 27 -1.93 5.49 9.46
CA ASN A 27 -1.23 4.40 10.14
C ASN A 27 -0.09 3.96 9.20
N PRO A 28 1.16 4.44 9.37
CA PRO A 28 2.25 4.13 8.45
C PRO A 28 2.55 2.62 8.39
N LYS A 29 2.09 1.84 9.37
CA LYS A 29 2.23 0.38 9.37
C LYS A 29 1.40 -0.29 8.30
N ASP A 30 0.32 0.33 7.80
CA ASP A 30 -0.50 -0.25 6.73
C ASP A 30 -0.16 0.24 5.32
N THR A 31 0.74 1.21 5.22
CA THR A 31 1.22 1.69 3.93
C THR A 31 2.20 0.70 3.33
N VAL A 32 1.90 0.22 2.12
CA VAL A 32 2.81 -0.63 1.34
C VAL A 32 3.22 0.09 0.07
N SER A 33 4.50 0.48 0.00
CA SER A 33 5.06 1.07 -1.21
C SER A 33 5.08 0.04 -2.35
N ILE A 34 4.52 0.46 -3.49
CA ILE A 34 4.44 -0.30 -4.74
C ILE A 34 5.21 0.43 -5.85
N LYS A 35 6.03 -0.29 -6.61
CA LYS A 35 6.77 0.27 -7.74
C LYS A 35 6.51 -0.57 -8.99
N TYR A 36 6.19 0.09 -10.09
CA TYR A 36 5.88 -0.54 -11.38
C TYR A 36 6.44 0.30 -12.56
N ALA A 37 7.52 1.04 -12.31
CA ALA A 37 8.16 1.83 -13.35
C ALA A 37 8.67 0.91 -14.48
N THR A 38 9.43 -0.12 -14.11
CA THR A 38 9.93 -1.19 -15.00
C THR A 38 9.25 -2.55 -14.70
N PRO A 39 9.32 -3.54 -15.60
CA PRO A 39 8.89 -4.91 -15.32
C PRO A 39 9.61 -5.53 -14.12
N THR A 40 10.91 -5.25 -13.97
CA THR A 40 11.71 -5.71 -12.84
C THR A 40 11.18 -5.13 -11.51
N ASP A 41 10.82 -3.86 -11.48
CA ASP A 41 10.20 -3.24 -10.29
C ASP A 41 8.87 -3.90 -9.94
N ALA A 42 8.04 -4.21 -10.94
CA ALA A 42 6.77 -4.90 -10.73
C ALA A 42 6.99 -6.30 -10.14
N ARG A 43 7.98 -7.06 -10.65
CA ARG A 43 8.35 -8.38 -10.12
C ARG A 43 8.84 -8.28 -8.67
N LYS A 44 9.69 -7.30 -8.36
CA LYS A 44 10.15 -7.03 -6.98
C LYS A 44 8.99 -6.68 -6.05
N THR A 45 8.05 -5.85 -6.51
CA THR A 45 6.85 -5.49 -5.74
C THR A 45 5.98 -6.71 -5.47
N VAL A 46 5.74 -7.57 -6.47
CA VAL A 46 4.99 -8.82 -6.28
C VAL A 46 5.69 -9.75 -5.27
N ALA A 47 7.01 -9.91 -5.36
CA ALA A 47 7.79 -10.73 -4.42
C ALA A 47 7.68 -10.19 -2.99
N LYS A 48 7.83 -8.88 -2.80
CA LYS A 48 7.61 -8.21 -1.52
C LYS A 48 6.21 -8.50 -0.98
N VAL A 49 5.16 -8.29 -1.77
CA VAL A 49 3.76 -8.49 -1.32
C VAL A 49 3.45 -9.95 -0.97
N LYS A 50 4.08 -10.92 -1.64
CA LYS A 50 3.94 -12.33 -1.25
C LYS A 50 4.49 -12.60 0.16
N ASN A 51 5.60 -11.94 0.52
CA ASN A 51 6.36 -12.20 1.74
C ASN A 51 5.97 -11.33 2.94
N ILE A 52 5.33 -10.17 2.75
CA ILE A 52 4.91 -9.32 3.89
C ILE A 52 3.92 -10.03 4.81
N ASN A 53 3.99 -9.71 6.11
CA ASN A 53 3.03 -10.17 7.11
C ASN A 53 1.74 -9.33 7.07
N LYS A 54 0.94 -9.55 6.02
CA LYS A 54 -0.38 -8.93 5.83
C LYS A 54 -1.41 -10.01 5.50
N PRO A 55 -2.69 -9.81 5.86
CA PRO A 55 -3.77 -10.74 5.52
C PRO A 55 -3.87 -11.02 4.02
N TYR A 56 -4.39 -12.19 3.65
CA TYR A 56 -4.62 -12.59 2.26
C TYR A 56 -5.37 -11.51 1.46
N ALA A 57 -6.51 -11.04 1.98
CA ALA A 57 -7.31 -10.00 1.35
C ALA A 57 -6.49 -8.73 1.07
N ARG A 58 -5.64 -8.32 2.02
CA ARG A 58 -4.81 -7.12 1.88
C ARG A 58 -3.75 -7.28 0.78
N LYS A 59 -3.13 -8.45 0.69
CA LYS A 59 -2.16 -8.75 -0.40
C LYS A 59 -2.83 -8.67 -1.77
N ILE A 60 -4.05 -9.19 -1.91
CA ILE A 60 -4.81 -9.14 -3.17
C ILE A 60 -5.20 -7.71 -3.54
N GLN A 61 -5.62 -6.88 -2.56
CA GLN A 61 -5.92 -5.47 -2.79
C GLN A 61 -4.70 -4.71 -3.34
N ILE A 62 -3.53 -4.87 -2.70
CA ILE A 62 -2.30 -4.18 -3.13
C ILE A 62 -1.94 -4.53 -4.58
N LEU A 63 -1.97 -5.82 -4.93
CA LEU A 63 -1.67 -6.25 -6.30
C LEU A 63 -2.75 -5.83 -7.31
N THR A 64 -4.00 -5.68 -6.88
CA THR A 64 -5.08 -5.18 -7.74
C THR A 64 -4.89 -3.71 -8.07
N VAL A 65 -4.49 -2.90 -7.10
CA VAL A 65 -4.12 -1.49 -7.33
C VAL A 65 -2.95 -1.39 -8.31
N LEU A 66 -1.92 -2.23 -8.16
CA LEU A 66 -0.80 -2.26 -9.10
C LEU A 66 -1.27 -2.60 -10.52
N GLU A 67 -2.10 -3.65 -10.66
CA GLU A 67 -2.61 -4.07 -11.96
C GLU A 67 -3.44 -2.98 -12.64
N GLN A 68 -4.37 -2.35 -11.90
CA GLN A 68 -5.22 -1.29 -12.45
C GLN A 68 -4.40 -0.08 -12.89
N ARG A 69 -3.47 0.39 -12.04
CA ARG A 69 -2.59 1.52 -12.38
C ARG A 69 -1.68 1.20 -13.57
N ALA A 70 -1.17 -0.03 -13.65
CA ALA A 70 -0.38 -0.46 -14.80
C ALA A 70 -1.22 -0.49 -16.08
N LYS A 71 -2.46 -0.98 -16.05
CA LYS A 71 -3.39 -0.97 -17.19
C LYS A 71 -3.69 0.45 -17.67
N VAL A 72 -4.05 1.34 -16.76
CA VAL A 72 -4.33 2.76 -17.08
C VAL A 72 -3.11 3.44 -17.69
N ALA A 73 -1.90 3.10 -17.22
CA ALA A 73 -0.65 3.63 -17.75
C ALA A 73 -0.15 2.94 -19.04
N GLY A 74 -0.92 2.03 -19.66
CA GLY A 74 -0.50 1.28 -20.85
C GLY A 74 0.63 0.25 -20.62
N LYS A 75 0.93 -0.06 -19.36
CA LYS A 75 2.03 -0.96 -18.94
C LYS A 75 1.57 -2.41 -18.86
N ASN A 76 1.31 -3.00 -20.04
CA ASN A 76 0.69 -4.32 -20.17
C ASN A 76 1.49 -5.44 -19.48
N GLU A 77 2.82 -5.47 -19.61
CA GLU A 77 3.65 -6.51 -18.99
C GLU A 77 3.54 -6.48 -17.45
N GLN A 78 3.59 -5.28 -16.86
CA GLN A 78 3.51 -5.04 -15.43
C GLN A 78 2.12 -5.45 -14.89
N ALA A 79 1.06 -5.17 -15.64
CA ALA A 79 -0.29 -5.64 -15.31
C ALA A 79 -0.36 -7.17 -15.32
N GLN A 80 0.24 -7.84 -16.31
CA GLN A 80 0.30 -9.31 -16.36
C GLN A 80 1.12 -9.90 -15.19
N ILE A 81 2.23 -9.25 -14.82
CA ILE A 81 3.03 -9.64 -13.66
C ILE A 81 2.20 -9.57 -12.37
N ALA A 82 1.45 -8.49 -12.16
CA ALA A 82 0.55 -8.36 -11.01
C ALA A 82 -0.55 -9.42 -11.02
N LYS A 83 -1.18 -9.67 -12.18
CA LYS A 83 -2.22 -10.69 -12.35
C LYS A 83 -1.70 -12.08 -11.95
N LYS A 84 -0.55 -12.50 -12.51
CA LYS A 84 0.12 -13.76 -12.15
C LYS A 84 0.48 -13.82 -10.66
N GLY A 85 0.90 -12.68 -10.10
CA GLY A 85 1.14 -12.51 -8.66
C GLY A 85 -0.09 -12.84 -7.81
N LYS A 86 -1.26 -12.30 -8.17
CA LYS A 86 -2.53 -12.57 -7.48
C LYS A 86 -2.94 -14.04 -7.57
N GLU A 87 -2.83 -14.64 -8.74
CA GLU A 87 -3.17 -16.05 -8.93
C GLU A 87 -2.31 -16.97 -8.08
N ALA A 88 -1.01 -16.68 -7.94
CA ALA A 88 -0.13 -17.45 -7.06
C ALA A 88 -0.57 -17.35 -5.58
N ILE A 89 -1.00 -16.17 -5.13
CA ILE A 89 -1.50 -15.97 -3.76
C ILE A 89 -2.84 -16.69 -3.56
N ARG A 90 -3.76 -16.61 -4.53
CA ARG A 90 -5.04 -17.35 -4.53
C ARG A 90 -4.83 -18.86 -4.45
N ARG A 91 -3.95 -19.40 -5.30
CA ARG A 91 -3.62 -20.84 -5.30
C ARG A 91 -3.00 -21.28 -3.98
N LYS A 92 -2.14 -20.46 -3.38
CA LYS A 92 -1.56 -20.77 -2.07
C LYS A 92 -2.61 -20.77 -0.96
N HIS A 93 -3.57 -19.84 -1.00
CA HIS A 93 -4.62 -19.75 0.01
C HIS A 93 -5.63 -20.89 -0.09
N ASN A 94 -6.04 -21.27 -1.31
CA ASN A 94 -7.02 -22.33 -1.54
C ASN A 94 -6.46 -23.76 -1.35
N ARG A 95 -5.15 -23.92 -1.14
CA ARG A 95 -4.51 -25.21 -0.80
C ARG A 95 -4.53 -25.50 0.71
N THR A 96 -5.00 -24.53 1.50
CA THR A 96 -5.19 -24.61 2.95
C THR A 96 -6.68 -24.75 3.21
#